data_AF-A0A7W0JMZ6-F1
#
_entry.id   AF-A0A7W0JMZ6-F1
#
_cell.length_a   1.000
_cell.length_b   1.000
_cell.length_c   1.000
_cell.angle_alpha   90.00
_cell.angle_beta   90.00
_cell.angle_gamma   90.00
#
_symmetry.space_group_name_H-M   'P 1'
#
loop_
_entity.id
_entity.type
_entity.pdbx_description
1 polymer ?
#
loop_
_entity_poly.entity_id
_entity_poly.type
_entity_poly.pdbx_seq_one_letter_code
_entity_poly.pdbx_strand_id
1 'polypeptide(L)' 'MTVTLQWCVACGGERDFDQPLCGDGHGSECPEWFCLACGNAVVLACSDEVPAAA' A
#
# COMPACT_ATOMS: atom_id res chain seq x y z
N MET A 1 11.93 -0.35 3.26
CA MET A 1 11.50 0.73 2.35
C MET A 1 11.33 0.07 1.00
N THR A 2 10.10 -0.33 0.72
CA THR A 2 9.73 -1.03 -0.51
C THR A 2 9.04 -0.01 -1.37
N VAL A 3 9.59 0.27 -2.55
CA VAL A 3 9.03 1.27 -3.47
C VAL A 3 8.44 0.56 -4.69
N THR A 4 7.23 0.94 -5.09
CA THR A 4 6.52 0.37 -6.24
C THR A 4 5.76 1.45 -7.02
N LEU A 5 5.62 1.28 -8.33
CA LEU A 5 4.90 2.22 -9.20
C LEU A 5 3.40 1.86 -9.21
N GLN A 6 2.53 2.80 -8.83
CA GLN A 6 1.08 2.61 -8.77
C GLN A 6 0.31 3.85 -9.23
N TRP A 7 -0.93 3.67 -9.66
CA TRP A 7 -1.79 4.80 -10.03
C TRP A 7 -2.28 5.56 -8.80
N CYS A 8 -1.94 6.85 -8.72
CA CYS A 8 -2.44 7.75 -7.69
C CYS A 8 -3.67 8.51 -8.21
N VAL A 9 -4.84 8.26 -7.60
CA VAL A 9 -6.08 8.97 -7.95
C VAL A 9 -6.01 10.48 -7.67
N ALA A 10 -5.29 10.89 -6.63
CA ALA A 10 -5.13 12.30 -6.29
C ALA A 10 -4.20 13.04 -7.28
N CYS A 11 -3.19 12.36 -7.82
CA CYS A 11 -2.30 12.94 -8.84
C CYS A 11 -2.79 12.75 -10.27
N GLY A 12 -3.73 11.81 -10.50
CA GLY A 12 -4.19 11.43 -11.83
C GLY A 12 -3.12 10.76 -12.69
N GLY A 13 -2.27 9.92 -12.10
CA GLY A 13 -1.17 9.28 -12.82
C GLY A 13 -0.38 8.26 -12.00
N GLU A 14 0.49 7.50 -12.67
CA GLU A 14 1.43 6.58 -12.04
C GLU A 14 2.47 7.34 -11.22
N ARG A 15 2.68 6.94 -9.97
CA ARG A 15 3.63 7.53 -9.03
C ARG A 15 4.31 6.44 -8.23
N ASP A 16 5.48 6.75 -7.69
CA ASP A 16 6.15 5.89 -6.73
C ASP A 16 5.42 5.94 -5.39
N PHE A 17 5.18 4.75 -4.83
CA PHE A 17 4.63 4.55 -3.52
C PHE A 17 5.63 3.82 -2.64
N ASP A 18 5.77 4.27 -1.39
CA ASP A 18 6.52 3.55 -0.35
C ASP A 18 5.56 2.95 0.67
N GLN A 19 5.94 1.77 1.17
CA GLN A 19 5.29 1.10 2.28
C GLN A 19 6.12 1.36 3.55
N PRO A 20 5.69 2.29 4.43
CA PRO A 20 6.42 2.59 5.65
C PRO A 20 6.34 1.41 6.63
N LEU A 21 7.32 1.34 7.54
CA LEU A 21 7.27 0.44 8.69
C LEU A 21 6.06 0.81 9.54
N CYS A 22 5.01 0.00 9.46
CA CYS A 22 3.78 0.20 10.20
C CYS A 22 4.00 -0.11 11.68
N GLY A 23 3.60 0.82 12.56
CA GLY A 23 3.66 0.68 14.01
C GLY A 23 2.57 -0.23 14.59
N ASP A 24 1.55 -0.55 13.81
CA ASP A 24 0.41 -1.39 14.21
C ASP A 24 0.72 -2.90 14.21
N GLY A 25 1.98 -3.28 13.91
CA GLY A 25 2.46 -4.65 14.03
C GLY A 25 2.35 -5.51 12.76
N HIS A 26 1.96 -4.92 11.63
CA HIS A 26 1.89 -5.61 10.33
C HIS A 26 3.25 -5.85 9.65
N GLY A 27 4.33 -5.27 10.18
CA GLY A 27 5.68 -5.47 9.66
C GLY A 27 5.78 -5.14 8.16
N SER A 28 6.34 -6.07 7.39
CA SER A 28 6.53 -5.95 5.93
C SER A 28 5.27 -6.20 5.10
N GLU A 29 4.18 -6.64 5.74
CA GLU A 29 2.92 -7.01 5.08
C GLU A 29 1.85 -5.91 5.26
N CYS A 30 2.26 -4.71 5.68
CA CYS A 30 1.34 -3.61 5.87
C CYS A 30 0.63 -3.28 4.54
N PRO A 31 -0.71 -3.34 4.45
CA PRO A 31 -1.40 -3.07 3.20
C PRO A 31 -1.40 -1.59 2.82
N GLU A 32 -0.84 -0.71 3.65
CA GLU A 32 -0.84 0.74 3.47
C GLU A 32 0.38 1.22 2.67
N TRP A 33 0.10 1.98 1.61
CA TRP A 33 1.09 2.54 0.70
C TRP A 33 0.89 4.03 0.54
N PHE A 34 1.98 4.80 0.55
CA PHE A 34 1.94 6.26 0.46
C PHE A 34 2.59 6.76 -0.81
N CYS A 35 1.86 7.58 -1.57
CA CYS A 35 2.40 8.25 -2.74
C CYS A 35 3.52 9.20 -2.32
N LEU A 36 4.74 8.99 -2.83
CA LEU A 36 5.89 9.82 -2.49
C LEU A 36 5.80 11.25 -3.05
N ALA A 37 4.91 11.48 -4.03
CA ALA A 37 4.72 12.80 -4.64
C ALA A 37 3.72 13.70 -3.89
N CYS A 38 2.65 13.12 -3.34
CA CYS A 38 1.56 13.91 -2.73
C CYS A 38 1.16 13.48 -1.32
N GLY A 39 1.66 12.34 -0.83
CA GLY A 39 1.32 11.79 0.49
C GLY A 39 -0.02 11.07 0.56
N ASN A 40 -0.75 10.93 -0.54
CA ASN A 40 -2.01 10.18 -0.54
C ASN A 40 -1.76 8.70 -0.24
N ALA A 41 -2.46 8.18 0.77
CA ALA A 41 -2.41 6.77 1.14
C ALA A 41 -3.42 5.94 0.33
N VAL A 42 -3.04 4.72 -0.02
CA VAL A 42 -3.93 3.69 -0.56
C VAL A 42 -3.72 2.39 0.20
N VAL A 43 -4.79 1.62 0.37
CA VAL A 43 -4.74 0.28 0.98
C VAL A 43 -4.84 -0.73 -0.14
N LEU A 44 -3.77 -1.47 -0.38
CA LEU A 44 -3.75 -2.58 -1.32
C LEU A 44 -3.98 -3.87 -0.53
N ALA A 45 -5.10 -4.55 -0.82
CA ALA A 45 -5.35 -5.85 -0.23
C ALA A 45 -4.25 -6.83 -0.69
N CYS A 46 -3.41 -7.27 0.25
CA CYS A 46 -2.59 -8.45 0.05
C CYS A 46 -3.53 -9.63 0.28
N SER A 47 -4.16 -10.17 -0.78
CA SER A 47 -5.01 -11.36 -0.64
C SER A 47 -4.14 -12.56 -0.24
N ASP A 48 -3.88 -12.69 1.07
CA ASP A 48 -3.78 -13.97 1.75
C ASP A 48 -5.12 -14.21 2.46
N GLU A 49 -6.20 -14.19 1.69
CA GLU A 49 -7.45 -14.77 2.18
C GLU A 49 -7.30 -16.29 2.13
N VAL A 50 -7.02 -16.91 3.28
CA VAL A 50 -7.48 -18.27 3.55
C VAL A 50 -8.98 -18.28 3.20
N PRO A 51 -9.47 -19.18 2.33
CA PRO A 51 -10.86 -19.17 1.92
C PRO A 51 -11.72 -19.26 3.18
N ALA A 52 -12.60 -18.28 3.37
CA ALA A 52 -13.64 -18.33 4.39
C ALA A 52 -14.46 -19.60 4.13
N ALA A 53 -14.19 -20.64 4.92
CA ALA A 53 -14.84 -21.93 4.82
C ALA A 53 -16.37 -21.74 4.90
N ALA A 54 -17.06 -22.23 3.88
CA ALA A 54 -18.51 -22.33 3.82
C ALA A 54 -19.01 -23.60 4.51
#